data_AF-A0A1G9TCB9-F1
#
_entry.id   AF-A0A1G9TCB9-F1
#
_cell.length_a   1.000
_cell.length_b   1.000
_cell.length_c   1.000
_cell.angle_alpha   90.00
_cell.angle_beta   90.00
_cell.angle_gamma   90.00
#
_symmetry.space_group_name_H-M   'P 1'
#
loop_
_entity.id
_entity.type
_entity.pdbx_description
1 polymer ?
#
loop_
_entity_poly.entity_id
_entity_poly.type
_entity_poly.pdbx_seq_one_letter_code
_entity_poly.pdbx_strand_id
1 'polypeptide(L)'
;MCGGILHTVTAALMRQDVWAQILDEGFFNTVTLNPSADRLAVAEAFWFSPGSFGVPLLLLGSPVIRLARRGEPVPGWVGWGVLAWAVLIGLLGRFDAGTMTLLLTGVLLVVGAWTARRTRSEDKP
;
A
#
# COMPACT_ATOMS: atom_id res chain seq x y z
N MET A 1 -5.11 -9.86 2.35
CA MET A 1 -4.94 -9.79 0.88
C MET A 1 -6.25 -9.48 0.15
N CYS A 2 -7.38 -10.07 0.55
CA CYS A 2 -8.66 -9.78 -0.10
C CYS A 2 -9.03 -8.29 -0.08
N GLY A 3 -8.75 -7.56 1.00
CA GLY A 3 -9.14 -6.15 1.12
C GLY A 3 -8.55 -5.20 0.06
N GLY A 4 -7.28 -5.37 -0.34
CA GLY A 4 -6.66 -4.50 -1.36
C GLY A 4 -7.18 -4.76 -2.77
N ILE A 5 -7.33 -6.03 -3.13
CA ILE A 5 -7.95 -6.44 -4.41
C ILE A 5 -9.40 -5.96 -4.44
N LEU A 6 -10.16 -6.22 -3.38
CA LEU A 6 -11.58 -5.88 -3.30
C LEU A 6 -11.77 -4.36 -3.29
N HIS A 7 -10.93 -3.58 -2.59
CA HIS A 7 -10.97 -2.12 -2.66
C HIS A 7 -10.68 -1.60 -4.07
N THR A 8 -9.56 -2.01 -4.69
CA THR A 8 -9.15 -1.53 -6.01
C THR A 8 -10.14 -1.94 -7.10
N VAL A 9 -10.60 -3.20 -7.09
CA VAL A 9 -11.55 -3.72 -8.09
C VAL A 9 -12.94 -3.13 -7.88
N THR A 10 -13.46 -3.10 -6.66
CA THR A 10 -14.78 -2.53 -6.39
C THR A 10 -14.81 -1.04 -6.70
N ALA A 11 -13.76 -0.28 -6.36
CA ALA A 11 -13.68 1.14 -6.70
C ALA A 11 -13.63 1.39 -8.21
N ALA A 12 -12.95 0.53 -8.97
CA ALA A 12 -12.95 0.61 -10.43
C ALA A 12 -14.34 0.29 -11.03
N LEU A 13 -14.99 -0.76 -10.52
CA LEU A 13 -16.30 -1.21 -10.99
C LEU A 13 -17.42 -0.22 -10.65
N MET A 14 -17.36 0.43 -9.49
CA MET A 14 -18.36 1.44 -9.10
C MET A 14 -18.26 2.75 -9.92
N ARG A 15 -17.21 2.91 -10.72
CA ARG A 15 -16.95 4.12 -11.52
C ARG A 15 -16.77 3.82 -13.00
N GLN A 16 -17.42 2.76 -13.48
CA GLN A 16 -17.32 2.30 -14.87
C GLN A 16 -17.58 3.40 -15.90
N ASP A 17 -18.57 4.26 -15.67
CA ASP A 17 -18.91 5.35 -16.59
C ASP A 17 -17.77 6.37 -16.74
N VAL A 18 -17.04 6.62 -15.65
CA VAL A 18 -15.87 7.51 -15.65
C VAL A 18 -14.69 6.85 -16.36
N TRP A 19 -14.52 5.53 -16.22
CA TRP A 19 -13.50 4.78 -16.94
C TRP A 19 -13.75 4.72 -18.45
N ALA A 20 -15.01 4.60 -18.87
CA ALA A 20 -15.41 4.68 -20.27
C ALA A 20 -15.05 6.05 -20.86
N GLN A 21 -15.33 7.13 -20.13
CA GLN A 21 -14.96 8.48 -20.53
C GLN A 21 -13.43 8.67 -20.65
N ILE A 22 -12.63 8.14 -19.71
CA ILE A 22 -11.15 8.20 -19.77
C ILE A 22 -10.61 7.45 -21.00
N LEU A 23 -11.23 6.33 -21.38
CA LEU A 23 -10.83 5.56 -22.55
C LEU A 23 -11.15 6.31 -23.86
N ASP A 24 -12.31 6.97 -23.92
CA ASP A 24 -12.73 7.76 -25.09
C ASP A 24 -11.91 9.05 -25.26
N GLU A 25 -11.52 9.70 -24.16
CA GLU A 25 -10.76 10.96 -24.17
C GLU A 25 -9.24 10.76 -24.34
N GLY A 26 -8.77 9.51 -24.29
CA GLY A 26 -7.36 9.15 -24.40
C GLY A 26 -6.69 8.93 -23.04
N PHE A 27 -5.93 7.83 -22.95
CA PHE A 27 -5.37 7.30 -21.70
C PHE A 27 -4.18 8.08 -21.11
N PHE A 28 -3.50 8.90 -21.92
CA PHE A 28 -2.28 9.60 -21.51
C PHE A 28 -2.56 11.04 -21.08
N ASN A 29 -2.00 11.48 -19.95
CA ASN A 29 -2.16 12.84 -19.36
C ASN A 29 -3.60 13.25 -18.98
N THR A 30 -4.53 12.29 -18.88
CA THR A 30 -5.95 12.53 -18.56
C THR A 30 -6.16 12.94 -17.09
N VAL A 31 -5.31 12.44 -16.19
CA VAL A 31 -5.37 12.69 -14.74
C VAL A 31 -4.36 13.76 -14.36
N THR A 32 -4.84 14.84 -13.76
CA THR A 32 -4.02 15.95 -13.22
C THR A 32 -4.10 16.00 -11.70
N LEU A 33 -3.02 16.44 -11.06
CA LEU A 33 -2.94 16.66 -9.61
C LEU A 33 -3.78 17.85 -9.14
N ASN A 34 -4.11 18.78 -10.04
CA ASN A 34 -4.97 19.93 -9.77
C ASN A 34 -6.15 19.93 -10.76
N PRO A 35 -7.18 19.08 -10.54
CA PRO A 35 -8.33 18.99 -11.45
C PRO A 35 -9.23 20.22 -11.31
N SER A 36 -9.71 20.72 -12.45
CA SER A 36 -10.89 21.60 -12.49
C SER A 36 -12.14 20.84 -12.01
N ALA A 37 -13.20 21.55 -11.63
CA ALA A 37 -14.39 20.94 -11.02
C ALA A 37 -15.03 19.82 -11.88
N ASP A 38 -14.99 19.97 -13.20
CA ASP A 38 -15.45 19.01 -14.21
C ASP A 38 -14.54 17.76 -14.33
N ARG A 39 -13.28 17.85 -13.87
CA ARG A 39 -12.28 16.76 -13.91
C ARG A 39 -12.13 16.02 -12.58
N LEU A 40 -12.82 16.48 -11.54
CA LEU A 40 -12.71 15.91 -10.19
C LEU A 40 -13.12 14.44 -10.16
N ALA A 41 -14.20 14.05 -10.85
CA ALA A 41 -14.66 12.66 -10.90
C ALA A 41 -13.62 11.71 -11.52
N VAL A 42 -12.94 12.15 -12.58
CA VAL A 42 -11.85 11.42 -13.24
C VAL A 42 -10.65 11.25 -12.31
N ALA A 43 -10.25 12.32 -11.62
CA ALA A 43 -9.14 12.28 -10.67
C ALA A 43 -9.46 11.35 -9.47
N GLU A 44 -10.68 11.43 -8.93
CA GLU A 44 -11.09 10.53 -7.87
C GLU A 44 -11.13 9.07 -8.34
N ALA A 45 -11.70 8.76 -9.51
CA ALA A 45 -11.74 7.40 -10.04
C ALA A 45 -10.35 6.76 -10.08
N PHE A 46 -9.36 7.52 -10.55
CA PHE A 46 -7.96 7.12 -10.55
C PHE A 46 -7.43 6.84 -9.13
N TRP A 47 -7.56 7.80 -8.20
CA TRP A 47 -6.99 7.65 -6.85
C TRP A 47 -7.64 6.54 -6.01
N PHE A 48 -8.93 6.28 -6.22
CA PHE A 48 -9.63 5.20 -5.52
C PHE A 48 -9.38 3.81 -6.13
N SER A 49 -8.86 3.71 -7.35
CA SER A 49 -8.55 2.42 -7.97
C SER A 49 -7.07 2.22 -8.31
N PRO A 50 -6.52 2.50 -9.52
CA PRO A 50 -5.12 2.20 -9.79
C PRO A 50 -4.15 3.06 -8.96
N GLY A 51 -4.53 4.30 -8.63
CA GLY A 51 -3.76 5.20 -7.77
C GLY A 51 -3.83 4.85 -6.28
N SER A 52 -4.64 3.87 -5.88
CA SER A 52 -4.88 3.53 -4.47
C SER A 52 -3.70 2.83 -3.77
N PHE A 53 -2.60 2.55 -4.50
CA PHE A 53 -1.49 1.72 -4.05
C PHE A 53 -1.85 0.26 -3.69
N GLY A 54 -3.06 -0.21 -4.02
CA GLY A 54 -3.50 -1.57 -3.70
C GLY A 54 -2.62 -2.65 -4.33
N VAL A 55 -2.29 -2.52 -5.62
CA VAL A 55 -1.41 -3.46 -6.34
C VAL A 55 0.01 -3.48 -5.77
N PRO A 56 0.71 -2.34 -5.58
CA PRO A 56 1.99 -2.31 -4.88
C PRO A 56 1.97 -2.97 -3.50
N LEU A 57 0.93 -2.71 -2.69
CA LEU A 57 0.79 -3.31 -1.37
C LEU A 57 0.55 -4.83 -1.42
N LEU A 58 -0.13 -5.34 -2.46
CA LEU A 58 -0.28 -6.79 -2.67
C LEU A 58 1.05 -7.45 -3.02
N LEU A 59 1.84 -6.81 -3.90
CA LEU A 59 3.16 -7.28 -4.28
C LEU A 59 4.12 -7.30 -3.10
N LEU A 60 4.04 -6.33 -2.19
CA LEU A 60 4.81 -6.33 -0.93
C LEU A 60 4.27 -7.33 0.09
N GLY A 61 2.95 -7.42 0.23
CA GLY A 61 2.30 -8.32 1.19
C GLY A 61 2.48 -9.80 0.86
N SER A 62 2.64 -10.17 -0.42
CA SER A 62 2.76 -11.57 -0.83
C SER A 62 4.03 -12.27 -0.36
N PRO A 63 5.24 -11.70 -0.56
CA PRO A 63 6.45 -12.20 0.05
C PRO A 63 6.36 -12.29 1.57
N VAL A 64 5.80 -11.28 2.23
CA VAL A 64 5.63 -11.25 3.69
C VAL A 64 4.78 -12.43 4.17
N ILE A 65 3.64 -12.68 3.54
CA ILE A 65 2.77 -13.82 3.89
C ILE A 65 3.45 -15.15 3.56
N ARG A 66 4.15 -15.24 2.43
CA ARG A 66 4.87 -16.47 2.04
C ARG A 66 5.96 -16.83 3.04
N LEU A 67 6.74 -15.83 3.48
CA LEU A 67 7.78 -15.99 4.50
C LEU A 67 7.16 -16.42 5.84
N ALA A 68 6.13 -15.70 6.29
CA ALA A 68 5.42 -16.02 7.53
C ALA A 68 4.85 -17.45 7.53
N ARG A 69 4.26 -17.91 6.41
CA ARG A 69 3.74 -19.28 6.26
C ARG A 69 4.81 -20.36 6.30
N ARG A 70 6.06 -20.03 5.94
CA ARG A 70 7.21 -20.94 5.99
C ARG A 70 7.93 -20.91 7.35
N GLY A 71 7.45 -20.09 8.30
CA GLY A 71 8.16 -19.82 9.54
C GLY A 71 9.47 -19.06 9.34
N GLU A 72 9.69 -18.51 8.15
CA GLU A 72 10.86 -17.70 7.83
C GLU A 72 10.62 -16.25 8.25
N PRO A 73 11.56 -15.61 8.96
CA PRO A 73 11.39 -14.23 9.35
C PRO A 73 11.41 -13.30 8.14
N VAL A 74 10.55 -12.29 8.16
CA VAL A 74 10.62 -11.19 7.20
C VAL A 74 11.94 -10.43 7.41
N PRO A 75 12.69 -10.08 6.35
CA PRO A 75 13.88 -9.26 6.48
C PRO A 75 13.57 -7.90 7.14
N GLY A 76 14.30 -7.53 8.20
CA GLY A 76 14.02 -6.33 8.97
C GLY A 76 14.11 -5.01 8.18
N TRP A 77 14.86 -4.96 7.09
CA TRP A 77 14.92 -3.78 6.22
C TRP A 77 13.57 -3.45 5.57
N VAL A 78 12.69 -4.44 5.38
CA VAL A 78 11.32 -4.23 4.88
C VAL A 78 10.51 -3.43 5.90
N GLY A 79 10.60 -3.78 7.19
CA GLY A 79 9.94 -3.05 8.26
C GLY A 79 10.44 -1.61 8.40
N TRP A 80 11.76 -1.40 8.31
CA TRP A 80 12.36 -0.06 8.31
C TRP A 80 11.94 0.77 7.09
N GLY A 81 11.85 0.16 5.91
CA GLY A 81 11.35 0.83 4.71
C GLY A 81 9.91 1.31 4.87
N VAL A 82 9.03 0.47 5.44
CA VAL A 82 7.64 0.84 5.73
C VAL A 82 7.55 1.97 6.77
N LEU A 83 8.36 1.92 7.84
CA LEU A 83 8.44 2.99 8.83
C LEU A 83 8.89 4.32 8.22
N ALA A 84 9.99 4.31 7.47
CA ALA A 84 10.52 5.50 6.82
C ALA A 84 9.49 6.13 5.87
N TRP A 85 8.78 5.29 5.12
CA TRP A 85 7.73 5.73 4.21
C TRP A 85 6.51 6.32 4.94
N ALA A 86 6.06 5.68 6.02
CA ALA A 86 4.95 6.18 6.83
C ALA A 86 5.29 7.53 7.48
N VAL A 87 6.51 7.69 7.98
CA VAL A 87 6.99 8.98 8.50
C VAL A 87 7.02 10.03 7.40
N LEU A 88 7.56 9.71 6.22
CA LEU A 88 7.61 10.63 5.09
C LEU A 88 6.20 11.10 4.69
N ILE A 89 5.25 10.19 4.51
CA ILE A 89 3.86 10.53 4.17
C ILE A 89 3.19 11.35 5.27
N GLY A 90 3.38 10.96 6.54
CA GLY A 90 2.82 11.70 7.68
C GLY A 90 3.35 13.12 7.80
N LEU A 91 4.64 13.33 7.48
CA LEU A 91 5.28 14.65 7.42
C LEU A 91 4.80 15.50 6.24
N LEU A 92 4.60 14.89 5.06
CA LEU A 92 4.12 15.59 3.86
C LEU A 92 2.63 15.93 3.91
N GLY A 93 1.84 15.16 4.66
CA GLY A 93 0.41 15.35 4.81
C GLY A 93 0.01 15.53 6.28
N ARG A 94 -0.70 14.53 6.80
CA ARG A 94 -1.11 14.46 8.20
C ARG A 94 -0.98 13.02 8.68
N PHE A 95 -0.60 12.87 9.94
CA PHE A 95 -0.69 11.60 10.65
C PHE A 95 -2.16 11.21 10.90
N ASP A 96 -2.74 10.53 9.92
CA ASP A 96 -4.10 10.00 9.95
C ASP A 96 -4.14 8.49 10.24
N ALA A 97 -5.32 7.88 10.22
CA ALA A 97 -5.49 6.46 10.50
C ALA A 97 -4.71 5.55 9.53
N GLY A 98 -4.61 5.94 8.25
CA GLY A 98 -3.83 5.20 7.26
C GLY A 98 -2.34 5.23 7.57
N THR A 99 -1.82 6.41 7.90
CA THR A 99 -0.42 6.60 8.30
C THR A 99 -0.09 5.86 9.59
N MET A 100 -0.98 5.88 10.59
CA MET A 100 -0.84 5.10 11.83
C MET A 100 -0.79 3.59 11.56
N THR A 101 -1.64 3.11 10.64
CA THR A 101 -1.67 1.69 10.26
C THR A 101 -0.35 1.26 9.62
N LEU A 102 0.22 2.09 8.75
CA LEU A 102 1.54 1.84 8.15
C LEU A 102 2.66 1.83 9.20
N LEU A 103 2.65 2.78 10.14
CA LEU A 103 3.61 2.80 11.25
C LEU A 103 3.54 1.52 12.08
N LEU A 104 2.34 1.13 12.53
CA LEU A 104 2.14 -0.10 13.29
C LEU A 104 2.64 -1.33 12.52
N THR A 105 2.32 -1.42 11.23
CA THR A 105 2.79 -2.51 10.37
C THR A 105 4.31 -2.56 10.31
N GLY A 106 4.96 -1.40 10.11
CA GLY A 106 6.41 -1.29 10.09
C GLY A 106 7.06 -1.73 11.42
N VAL A 107 6.52 -1.28 12.55
CA VAL A 107 6.98 -1.71 13.90
C VAL A 107 6.89 -3.23 14.05
N LEU A 108 5.74 -3.82 13.72
CA LEU A 108 5.53 -5.27 13.84
C LEU A 108 6.53 -6.08 12.99
N LEU A 109 6.83 -5.62 11.78
CA LEU A 109 7.82 -6.25 10.91
C LEU A 109 9.24 -6.16 11.49
N VAL A 110 9.63 -5.01 12.04
CA VAL A 110 10.94 -4.83 12.68
C VAL A 110 11.05 -5.70 13.93
N VAL A 111 10.03 -5.69 14.79
CA VAL A 111 10.00 -6.50 16.02
C VAL A 111 10.04 -7.98 15.67
N GLY A 112 9.25 -8.45 14.69
CA GLY A 112 9.26 -9.85 14.25
C GLY A 112 10.65 -10.29 13.76
N ALA A 113 11.32 -9.45 12.97
CA ALA A 113 12.68 -9.72 12.49
C ALA A 113 13.70 -9.76 13.63
N TRP A 114 13.55 -8.91 14.65
CA TRP A 114 14.43 -8.85 15.80
C TRP A 114 14.26 -10.04 16.73
N THR A 115 13.02 -10.42 17.03
CA THR A 115 12.71 -11.59 17.87
C THR A 115 13.26 -12.86 17.24
N ALA A 116 13.11 -13.04 15.92
CA ALA A 116 13.65 -14.20 15.22
C ALA A 116 15.19 -14.28 15.19
N ARG A 117 15.89 -13.14 15.31
CA ARG A 117 17.36 -13.12 15.45
C ARG A 117 17.79 -13.55 16.85
N ARG A 118 17.07 -13.10 17.89
CA ARG A 118 17.35 -13.46 19.29
C ARG A 118 17.20 -14.96 19.55
N THR A 119 16.11 -15.57 19.10
CA THR A 119 15.89 -17.01 19.28
C THR A 119 16.98 -17.85 18.61
N ARG A 120 17.45 -17.43 17.43
CA ARG A 120 18.56 -18.10 16.73
C ARG A 120 19.91 -17.97 17.44
N SER A 121 20.15 -16.87 18.17
CA SER A 121 21.39 -16.73 18.96
C SER A 121 21.38 -17.55 20.25
N GLU A 122 20.21 -17.78 20.84
CA GLU A 122 20.06 -18.64 22.03
C GLU A 122 20.22 -20.13 21.69
N ASP A 123 19.92 -20.53 20.47
CA ASP A 123 20.03 -21.91 19.97
C ASP A 123 21.44 -22.29 19.47
N LYS A 124 22.40 -21.37 19.57
CA LYS A 124 23.80 -21.60 19.16
C LYS A 124 24.62 -22.07 20.37
N PRO A 125 25.20 -23.29 20.35
CA PRO A 125 25.96 -23.86 21.47
C PRO A 125 27.29 -23.15 21.74
#